data_AF-A0AAD7JXR0-F1
#
_entry.id   AF-A0AAD7JXR0-F1
#
_cell.length_a   1.000
_cell.length_b   1.000
_cell.length_c   1.000
_cell.angle_alpha   90.00
_cell.angle_beta   90.00
_cell.angle_gamma   90.00
#
_symmetry.space_group_name_H-M   'P 1'
#
loop_
_entity.id
_entity.type
_entity.pdbx_description
1 polymer ?
#
loop_
_entity_poly.entity_id
_entity_poly.type
_entity_poly.pdbx_seq_one_letter_code
_entity_poly.pdbx_strand_id
1 'polypeptide(L)'
;MFTNPGILLKEGNQHLFTKIIKSMRDKPMRKSTFSNLDRIRCSIAEVFEYKPTDSAIWISLRSNNISRQSCNFLWKSLHDIYRVRFFWDHMPNLEHLVQCPTCEVPESLEHIMLECDAPGQHQVWLLTERFWRLRYPRWPKLNWGLLLGCGLARFISSKGKILPAKNRFFTIIVSTSMHLIWNLRNTRVLQAPTPASSIEIHNRWVSQMNSALRRDQLLTNRTKFGPLALKKQLVLKTWSGTLLDKDSLPDDWIKSEGVLVGIRPNTRRNGVG
;
A
#
# COMPACT_ATOMS: atom_id res chain seq x y z
N MET A 1 7.23 31.66 -13.37
CA MET A 1 6.58 32.99 -13.41
C MET A 1 5.16 32.81 -12.87
N PHE A 2 4.72 33.31 -11.72
CA PHE A 2 5.10 34.48 -10.94
C PHE A 2 5.18 34.13 -9.45
N THR A 3 6.20 34.61 -8.76
CA THR A 3 6.22 34.78 -7.30
C THR A 3 6.61 36.23 -7.11
N ASN A 4 5.64 37.08 -6.77
CA ASN A 4 5.91 38.47 -6.36
C ASN A 4 6.01 38.47 -4.82
N PRO A 5 7.18 38.22 -4.23
CA PRO A 5 7.39 38.61 -2.85
C PRO A 5 7.15 40.14 -2.75
N GLY A 6 6.27 40.56 -1.85
CA GLY A 6 5.92 41.98 -1.68
C GLY A 6 4.60 42.45 -2.33
N ILE A 7 3.68 41.55 -2.68
CA ILE A 7 2.32 41.97 -3.09
C ILE A 7 1.64 42.80 -1.99
N LEU A 8 0.95 43.87 -2.37
CA LEU A 8 0.18 44.69 -1.45
C LEU A 8 -0.94 43.87 -0.81
N LEU A 9 -1.15 44.03 0.50
CA LEU A 9 -2.17 43.27 1.24
C LEU A 9 -3.58 43.44 0.67
N LYS A 10 -3.88 44.60 0.08
CA LYS A 10 -5.17 44.89 -0.56
C LYS A 10 -5.41 44.14 -1.88
N GLU A 11 -4.36 43.61 -2.50
CA GLU A 11 -4.42 42.96 -3.83
C GLU A 11 -4.40 41.43 -3.75
N GLY A 12 -4.15 40.87 -2.56
CA GLY A 12 -4.09 39.43 -2.37
C GLY A 12 -5.31 38.82 -1.69
N ASN A 13 -5.48 37.52 -1.87
CA ASN A 13 -6.42 36.70 -1.11
C ASN A 13 -5.67 35.62 -0.33
N GLN A 14 -6.36 34.95 0.60
CA GLN A 14 -5.75 33.93 1.47
C GLN A 14 -4.99 32.85 0.68
N HIS A 15 -5.52 32.41 -0.47
CA HIS A 15 -4.88 31.42 -1.32
C HIS A 15 -3.54 31.94 -1.87
N LEU A 16 -3.52 33.18 -2.37
CA LEU A 16 -2.34 33.82 -2.93
C LEU A 16 -1.27 34.08 -1.85
N PHE A 17 -1.65 34.63 -0.68
CA PHE A 17 -0.74 34.83 0.45
C PHE A 17 -0.14 33.51 0.94
N THR A 18 -0.96 32.46 1.05
CA THR A 18 -0.49 31.13 1.45
C THR A 18 0.53 30.57 0.46
N LYS A 19 0.32 30.79 -0.85
CA LYS A 19 1.25 30.35 -1.90
C LYS A 19 2.59 31.09 -1.80
N ILE A 20 2.56 32.42 -1.58
CA ILE A 20 3.75 33.26 -1.42
C ILE A 20 4.55 32.88 -0.17
N ILE A 21 3.88 32.74 0.99
CA ILE A 21 4.54 32.33 2.24
C ILE A 21 5.17 30.93 2.09
N LYS A 22 4.49 30.02 1.38
CA LYS A 22 5.03 28.68 1.08
C LYS A 22 6.22 28.72 0.14
N SER A 23 6.27 29.64 -0.83
CA SER A 23 7.42 29.80 -1.73
C SER A 23 8.60 30.51 -1.08
N MET A 24 8.37 31.32 -0.05
CA MET A 24 9.43 32.00 0.72
C MET A 24 10.15 31.08 1.71
N ARG A 25 9.52 29.97 2.10
CA ARG A 25 10.11 29.01 3.04
C ARG A 25 10.78 27.88 2.27
N ASP A 26 12.10 27.95 2.12
CA ASP A 26 12.90 26.76 1.82
C ASP A 26 12.80 25.80 3.00
N LYS A 27 11.96 24.76 2.84
CA LYS A 27 11.91 23.67 3.80
C LYS A 27 13.00 22.68 3.43
N PRO A 28 14.07 22.54 4.24
CA PRO A 28 15.09 21.55 3.97
C PRO A 28 14.43 20.18 3.92
N MET A 29 14.71 19.43 2.85
CA MET A 29 14.21 18.07 2.74
C MET A 29 14.85 17.23 3.86
N ARG A 30 14.02 16.49 4.58
CA ARG A 30 14.49 15.60 5.65
C ARG A 30 15.42 14.53 5.05
N LYS A 31 16.53 14.24 5.72
CA LYS A 31 17.49 13.21 5.31
C LYS A 31 16.81 11.87 5.04
N SER A 32 15.90 11.44 5.91
CA SER A 32 15.12 10.19 5.74
C SER A 32 14.29 10.17 4.46
N THR A 33 13.62 11.29 4.13
CA THR A 33 12.83 11.43 2.91
C THR A 33 13.72 11.33 1.67
N PHE A 34 14.88 12.02 1.67
CA PHE A 34 15.84 11.93 0.58
C PHE A 34 16.34 10.48 0.38
N SER A 35 16.77 9.82 1.46
CA SER A 35 17.23 8.44 1.41
C SER A 35 16.13 7.49 0.90
N ASN A 36 14.89 7.63 1.37
CA ASN A 36 13.79 6.80 0.89
C ASN A 36 13.47 7.04 -0.59
N LEU A 37 13.52 8.30 -1.07
CA LEU A 37 13.35 8.61 -2.50
C LEU A 37 14.43 7.95 -3.36
N ASP A 38 15.69 7.95 -2.90
CA ASP A 38 16.78 7.29 -3.63
C ASP A 38 16.64 5.77 -3.64
N ARG A 39 16.29 5.16 -2.49
CA ARG A 39 15.98 3.73 -2.40
C ARG A 39 14.87 3.32 -3.36
N ILE A 40 13.79 4.10 -3.44
CA ILE A 40 12.72 3.87 -4.42
C ILE A 40 13.27 3.90 -5.84
N ARG A 41 14.08 4.90 -6.20
CA ARG A 41 14.66 4.98 -7.55
C ARG A 41 15.50 3.75 -7.89
N CYS A 42 16.39 3.34 -6.99
CA CYS A 42 17.26 2.19 -7.19
C CYS A 42 16.44 0.91 -7.37
N SER A 43 15.47 0.65 -6.47
CA SER A 43 14.64 -0.55 -6.55
C SER A 43 13.71 -0.57 -7.77
N ILE A 44 13.15 0.58 -8.18
CA ILE A 44 12.31 0.64 -9.39
C ILE A 44 13.15 0.47 -10.65
N ALA A 45 14.38 1.01 -10.69
CA ALA A 45 15.30 0.80 -11.80
C ALA A 45 15.73 -0.67 -11.91
N GLU A 46 16.02 -1.32 -10.78
CA GLU A 46 16.38 -2.74 -10.72
C GLU A 46 15.23 -3.66 -11.17
N VAL A 47 14.00 -3.38 -10.74
CA VAL A 47 12.86 -4.29 -10.94
C VAL A 47 12.10 -4.02 -12.26
N PHE A 48 12.05 -2.75 -12.71
CA PHE A 48 11.22 -2.34 -13.85
C PHE A 48 12.00 -1.62 -14.96
N GLU A 49 13.33 -1.55 -14.85
CA GLU A 49 14.23 -1.01 -15.89
C GLU A 49 13.93 0.45 -16.26
N TYR A 50 13.50 1.27 -15.30
CA TYR A 50 13.38 2.71 -15.48
C TYR A 50 13.58 3.49 -14.18
N LYS A 51 14.03 4.74 -14.28
CA LYS A 51 14.27 5.61 -13.12
C LYS A 51 13.14 6.63 -12.95
N PRO A 52 12.34 6.57 -11.88
CA PRO A 52 11.26 7.54 -11.64
C PRO A 52 11.83 8.89 -11.16
N THR A 53 11.12 9.98 -11.48
CA THR A 53 11.37 11.31 -10.89
C THR A 53 10.72 11.41 -9.51
N ASP A 54 11.15 12.36 -8.67
CA ASP A 54 10.49 12.60 -7.37
C ASP A 54 9.00 12.90 -7.54
N SER A 55 8.66 13.71 -8.56
CA SER A 55 7.27 14.01 -8.89
C SER A 55 6.48 12.73 -9.18
N ALA A 56 7.04 11.81 -9.97
CA ALA A 56 6.38 10.53 -10.26
C ALA A 56 6.17 9.69 -8.98
N ILE A 57 7.15 9.66 -8.08
CA ILE A 57 7.04 8.97 -6.78
C ILE A 57 5.91 9.59 -5.94
N TRP A 58 5.87 10.91 -5.81
CA TRP A 58 4.82 11.59 -5.03
C TRP A 58 3.42 11.46 -5.65
N ILE A 59 3.32 11.36 -6.97
CA ILE A 59 2.07 11.10 -7.68
C ILE A 59 1.62 9.66 -7.47
N SER A 60 2.53 8.68 -7.52
CA SER A 60 2.19 7.26 -7.36
C SER A 60 1.61 6.93 -5.99
N LEU A 61 2.03 7.65 -4.94
CA LEU A 61 1.45 7.51 -3.59
C LEU A 61 -0.01 7.93 -3.50
N ARG A 62 -0.47 8.78 -4.43
CA ARG A 62 -1.86 9.29 -4.49
C ARG A 62 -2.70 8.59 -5.55
N SER A 63 -2.22 7.45 -6.03
CA SER A 63 -2.87 6.63 -7.03
C SER A 63 -4.26 6.16 -6.57
N ASN A 64 -5.27 6.28 -7.42
CA ASN A 64 -6.63 5.77 -7.15
C ASN A 64 -6.70 4.24 -6.98
N ASN A 65 -5.60 3.55 -7.28
CA ASN A 65 -5.43 2.12 -7.02
C ASN A 65 -5.23 1.83 -5.52
N ILE A 66 -4.74 2.80 -4.75
CA ILE A 66 -4.37 2.64 -3.34
C ILE A 66 -5.50 3.17 -2.46
N SER A 67 -5.79 2.50 -1.34
CA SER A 67 -6.81 2.99 -0.38
C SER A 67 -6.35 4.28 0.28
N ARG A 68 -7.26 5.18 0.67
CA ARG A 68 -6.86 6.42 1.36
C ARG A 68 -6.00 6.15 2.61
N GLN A 69 -6.34 5.11 3.35
CA GLN A 69 -5.59 4.68 4.53
C GLN A 69 -4.19 4.19 4.15
N SER A 70 -4.07 3.34 3.12
CA SER A 70 -2.79 2.87 2.58
C SER A 70 -1.95 4.01 1.99
N CYS A 71 -2.56 5.00 1.31
CA CYS A 71 -1.87 6.18 0.80
C CYS A 71 -1.26 7.00 1.95
N ASN A 72 -2.07 7.26 2.98
CA ASN A 72 -1.60 7.97 4.17
C ASN A 72 -0.46 7.20 4.85
N PHE A 73 -0.58 5.87 4.92
CA PHE A 73 0.47 5.01 5.42
C PHE A 73 1.75 5.13 4.61
N LEU A 74 1.72 4.90 3.30
CA LEU A 74 2.92 4.99 2.45
C LEU A 74 3.56 6.38 2.48
N TRP A 75 2.76 7.45 2.48
CA TRP A 75 3.27 8.81 2.57
C TRP A 75 4.02 9.06 3.89
N LYS A 76 3.44 8.62 5.01
CA LYS A 76 4.08 8.71 6.33
C LYS A 76 5.33 7.82 6.43
N SER A 77 5.30 6.63 5.81
CA SER A 77 6.44 5.72 5.76
C SER A 77 7.60 6.30 4.95
N LEU A 78 7.32 6.93 3.80
CA LEU A 78 8.35 7.59 2.99
C LEU A 78 9.00 8.76 3.75
N HIS A 79 8.22 9.49 4.55
CA HIS A 79 8.76 10.56 5.41
C HIS A 79 9.42 10.07 6.70
N ASP A 80 9.31 8.78 7.02
CA ASP A 80 9.80 8.17 8.27
C ASP A 80 9.28 8.90 9.52
N ILE A 81 7.94 9.06 9.60
CA ILE A 81 7.27 9.81 10.68
C ILE A 81 6.37 8.94 11.56
N TYR A 82 6.45 7.63 11.42
CA TYR A 82 5.79 6.72 12.33
C TYR A 82 6.56 6.60 13.64
N ARG A 83 5.83 6.35 14.72
CA ARG A 83 6.39 6.19 16.07
C ARG A 83 6.97 4.79 16.21
N VAL A 84 8.23 4.65 15.81
CA VAL A 84 9.05 3.43 15.90
C VAL A 84 10.44 3.79 16.40
N ARG A 85 11.20 2.80 16.90
CA ARG A 85 12.59 2.98 17.35
C ARG A 85 12.76 4.14 18.34
N PHE A 86 13.63 5.10 17.98
CA PHE A 86 14.09 6.24 18.77
C PHE A 86 12.98 7.15 19.26
N PHE A 87 11.79 7.10 18.64
CA PHE A 87 10.66 7.86 19.15
C PHE A 87 10.32 7.50 20.61
N TRP A 88 10.48 6.23 20.98
CA TRP A 88 10.13 5.72 22.31
C TRP A 88 11.26 5.89 23.34
N ASP A 89 12.48 6.19 22.89
CA ASP A 89 13.70 6.25 23.72
C ASP A 89 13.65 7.34 24.80
N HIS A 90 12.86 8.39 24.56
CA HIS A 90 12.73 9.53 25.47
C HIS A 90 11.35 9.58 26.15
N MET A 91 10.57 8.50 26.07
CA MET A 91 9.21 8.42 26.62
C MET A 91 9.20 7.54 27.87
N PRO A 92 9.07 8.12 29.08
CA PRO A 92 9.06 7.37 30.33
C PRO A 92 8.06 6.22 30.33
N ASN A 93 8.51 5.04 30.72
CA ASN A 93 7.75 3.78 30.81
C ASN A 93 7.40 3.12 29.46
N LEU A 94 7.88 3.65 28.33
CA LEU A 94 7.64 3.11 26.98
C LEU A 94 8.94 2.77 26.23
N GLU A 95 10.09 2.85 26.90
CA GLU A 95 11.42 2.60 26.34
C GLU A 95 11.55 1.16 25.82
N HIS A 96 10.83 0.22 26.43
CA HIS A 96 10.74 -1.17 25.97
C HIS A 96 10.19 -1.31 24.54
N LEU A 97 9.51 -0.28 23.99
CA LEU A 97 8.98 -0.25 22.63
C LEU A 97 10.01 0.19 21.57
N VAL A 98 11.23 0.55 21.97
CA VAL A 98 12.33 0.85 21.04
C VAL A 98 12.74 -0.40 20.25
N GLN A 99 12.73 -1.55 20.92
CA GLN A 99 13.10 -2.85 20.37
C GLN A 99 11.85 -3.63 19.95
N CYS A 100 11.99 -4.48 18.94
CA CYS A 100 10.97 -5.47 18.66
C CYS A 100 10.96 -6.51 19.78
N PRO A 101 9.83 -6.77 20.46
CA PRO A 101 9.79 -7.73 21.57
C PRO A 101 9.94 -9.19 21.12
N THR A 102 9.87 -9.46 19.81
CA THR A 102 10.05 -10.81 19.25
C THR A 102 11.45 -11.04 18.73
N CYS A 103 12.02 -10.02 18.07
CA CYS A 103 13.29 -10.16 17.36
C CYS A 103 14.47 -9.56 18.12
N GLU A 104 14.21 -8.79 19.20
CA GLU A 104 15.21 -8.12 20.03
C GLU A 104 16.16 -7.19 19.25
N VAL A 105 15.67 -6.62 18.14
CA VAL A 105 16.39 -5.63 17.32
C VAL A 105 15.64 -4.29 17.27
N PRO A 106 16.34 -3.16 17.01
CA PRO A 106 15.70 -1.85 16.96
C PRO A 106 14.59 -1.84 15.91
N GLU A 107 13.36 -1.58 16.33
CA GLU A 107 12.20 -1.76 15.46
C GLU A 107 12.10 -0.63 14.44
N SER A 108 12.21 -0.93 13.15
CA SER A 108 11.97 0.02 12.05
C SER A 108 10.78 -0.41 11.19
N LEU A 109 10.23 0.49 10.37
CA LEU A 109 9.20 0.09 9.40
C LEU A 109 9.72 -0.94 8.41
N GLU A 110 11.00 -0.85 8.02
CA GLU A 110 11.62 -1.84 7.15
C GLU A 110 11.66 -3.21 7.84
N HIS A 111 12.10 -3.27 9.10
CA HIS A 111 12.09 -4.49 9.91
C HIS A 111 10.67 -5.07 10.00
N ILE A 112 9.68 -4.26 10.42
CA ILE A 112 8.27 -4.67 10.54
C ILE A 112 7.73 -5.25 9.22
N MET A 113 8.18 -4.71 8.08
CA MET A 113 7.64 -5.06 6.77
C MET A 113 8.37 -6.23 6.14
N LEU A 114 9.66 -6.42 6.36
CA LEU A 114 10.49 -7.36 5.59
C LEU A 114 11.18 -8.44 6.43
N GLU A 115 11.44 -8.18 7.72
CA GLU A 115 12.36 -8.98 8.52
C GLU A 115 11.76 -9.52 9.82
N CYS A 116 10.64 -8.96 10.28
CA CYS A 116 10.10 -9.25 11.61
C CYS A 116 9.52 -10.67 11.71
N ASP A 117 9.99 -11.45 12.69
CA ASP A 117 9.51 -12.80 13.02
C ASP A 117 8.20 -12.81 13.83
N ALA A 118 7.68 -11.64 14.16
CA ALA A 118 6.40 -11.52 14.83
C ALA A 118 5.26 -12.15 14.00
N PRO A 119 4.25 -12.75 14.66
CA PRO A 119 3.09 -13.29 13.96
C PRO A 119 2.40 -12.24 13.09
N GLY A 120 2.16 -12.57 11.81
CA GLY A 120 1.45 -11.71 10.87
C GLY A 120 2.24 -11.38 9.62
N GLN A 121 3.47 -10.86 9.75
CA GLN A 121 4.26 -10.36 8.62
C GLN A 121 4.45 -11.44 7.55
N HIS A 122 5.02 -12.59 7.95
CA HIS A 122 5.37 -13.66 7.02
C HIS A 122 4.11 -14.24 6.35
N GLN A 123 3.08 -14.48 7.15
CA GLN A 123 1.82 -15.04 6.68
C GLN A 123 1.12 -14.11 5.68
N VAL A 124 1.09 -12.80 5.94
CA VAL A 124 0.49 -11.83 5.02
C VAL A 124 1.24 -11.80 3.69
N TRP A 125 2.58 -11.84 3.70
CA TRP A 125 3.34 -11.90 2.44
C TRP A 125 3.15 -13.21 1.70
N LEU A 126 3.09 -14.33 2.41
CA LEU A 126 2.80 -15.63 1.82
C LEU A 126 1.42 -15.64 1.14
N LEU A 127 0.38 -15.09 1.78
CA LEU A 127 -0.95 -14.95 1.19
C LEU A 127 -0.91 -14.04 -0.06
N THR A 128 -0.19 -12.93 0.02
CA THR A 128 -0.04 -11.96 -1.08
C THR A 128 0.64 -12.58 -2.29
N GLU A 129 1.74 -13.32 -2.07
CA GLU A 129 2.46 -14.01 -3.14
C GLU A 129 1.60 -15.11 -3.76
N ARG A 130 0.93 -15.95 -2.95
CA ARG A 130 0.03 -16.98 -3.45
C ARG A 130 -1.09 -16.38 -4.31
N PHE A 131 -1.65 -15.28 -3.86
CA PHE A 131 -2.70 -14.57 -4.59
C PHE A 131 -2.20 -13.96 -5.91
N TRP A 132 -0.97 -13.43 -5.92
CA TRP A 132 -0.32 -13.01 -7.15
C TRP A 132 -0.11 -14.16 -8.15
N ARG A 133 0.34 -15.31 -7.64
CA ARG A 133 0.66 -16.51 -8.42
C ARG A 133 -0.55 -17.18 -9.05
N LEU A 134 -1.77 -16.87 -8.62
CA LEU A 134 -2.99 -17.27 -9.33
C LEU A 134 -3.02 -16.79 -10.79
N ARG A 135 -2.29 -15.70 -11.09
CA ARG A 135 -2.32 -15.06 -12.42
C ARG A 135 -0.96 -14.91 -13.06
N TYR A 136 0.07 -14.69 -12.26
CA TYR A 136 1.38 -14.29 -12.75
C TYR A 136 2.46 -15.19 -12.14
N PRO A 137 3.30 -15.85 -12.95
CA PRO A 137 4.20 -16.88 -12.44
C PRO A 137 5.36 -16.34 -11.60
N ARG A 138 5.76 -15.08 -11.80
CA ARG A 138 6.93 -14.46 -11.17
C ARG A 138 6.50 -13.41 -10.16
N TRP A 139 6.76 -13.67 -8.88
CA TRP A 139 6.66 -12.69 -7.79
C TRP A 139 8.00 -11.95 -7.65
N PRO A 140 8.03 -10.60 -7.68
CA PRO A 140 9.28 -9.87 -7.49
C PRO A 140 9.76 -10.00 -6.04
N LYS A 141 11.09 -10.09 -5.86
CA LYS A 141 11.69 -10.01 -4.54
C LYS A 141 11.38 -8.64 -3.93
N LEU A 142 10.78 -8.64 -2.75
CA LEU A 142 10.43 -7.40 -2.06
C LEU A 142 11.66 -6.79 -1.40
N ASN A 143 11.77 -5.48 -1.46
CA ASN A 143 12.70 -4.67 -0.70
C ASN A 143 12.01 -3.35 -0.33
N TRP A 144 12.59 -2.56 0.57
CA TRP A 144 11.91 -1.38 1.11
C TRP A 144 11.61 -0.32 0.03
N GLY A 145 12.51 -0.12 -0.93
CA GLY A 145 12.31 0.81 -2.04
C GLY A 145 11.15 0.40 -2.94
N LEU A 146 11.03 -0.89 -3.27
CA LEU A 146 9.91 -1.43 -4.06
C LEU A 146 8.58 -1.33 -3.30
N LEU A 147 8.59 -1.56 -1.98
CA LEU A 147 7.41 -1.42 -1.14
C LEU A 147 6.90 0.02 -1.09
N LEU A 148 7.78 0.99 -0.80
CA LEU A 148 7.42 2.41 -0.83
C LEU A 148 7.03 2.89 -2.24
N GLY A 149 7.68 2.33 -3.26
CA GLY A 149 7.44 2.62 -4.67
C GLY A 149 6.39 1.74 -5.33
N CYS A 150 5.56 0.98 -4.61
CA CYS A 150 4.74 -0.08 -5.22
C CYS A 150 3.75 0.44 -6.27
N GLY A 151 3.32 1.71 -6.15
CA GLY A 151 2.47 2.40 -7.12
C GLY A 151 3.15 2.77 -8.44
N LEU A 152 4.45 2.55 -8.56
CA LEU A 152 5.27 2.74 -9.76
C LEU A 152 5.48 1.43 -10.53
N ALA A 153 4.75 0.36 -10.19
CA ALA A 153 4.90 -0.91 -10.90
C ALA A 153 4.71 -0.74 -12.41
N ARG A 154 5.67 -1.24 -13.20
CA ARG A 154 5.66 -1.16 -14.66
C ARG A 154 6.04 -2.50 -15.30
N PHE A 155 5.15 -3.46 -15.19
CA PHE A 155 5.27 -4.71 -15.94
C PHE A 155 4.98 -4.47 -17.43
N ILE A 156 5.83 -5.04 -18.27
CA ILE A 156 5.73 -5.01 -19.73
C ILE A 156 5.47 -6.43 -20.27
N SER A 157 4.82 -6.52 -21.44
CA SER A 157 4.67 -7.76 -22.19
C SER A 157 5.94 -8.08 -22.99
N SER A 158 6.02 -9.30 -23.54
CA SER A 158 7.08 -9.68 -24.49
C SER A 158 7.17 -8.76 -25.72
N LYS A 159 6.10 -8.04 -26.04
CA LYS A 159 6.05 -7.05 -27.13
C LYS A 159 6.35 -5.62 -26.66
N GLY A 160 6.90 -5.44 -25.45
CA GLY A 160 7.25 -4.14 -24.88
C GLY A 160 6.06 -3.27 -24.43
N LYS A 161 4.83 -3.80 -24.46
CA LYS A 161 3.64 -3.03 -24.07
C LYS A 161 3.44 -3.07 -22.56
N ILE A 162 3.20 -1.90 -21.94
CA ILE A 162 2.81 -1.82 -20.53
C ILE A 162 1.55 -2.65 -20.29
N LEU A 163 1.47 -3.31 -19.12
CA LEU A 163 0.34 -4.14 -18.69
C LEU A 163 -0.42 -3.44 -17.54
N PRO A 164 -1.37 -2.52 -17.82
CA PRO A 164 -1.99 -1.68 -16.78
C PRO A 164 -2.70 -2.47 -15.70
N ALA A 165 -3.41 -3.55 -16.07
CA ALA A 165 -4.12 -4.40 -15.13
C ALA A 165 -3.16 -5.13 -14.17
N LYS A 166 -2.00 -5.58 -14.68
CA LYS A 166 -0.96 -6.24 -13.87
C LYS A 166 -0.31 -5.26 -12.88
N ASN A 167 0.01 -4.05 -13.35
CA ASN A 167 0.57 -2.97 -12.53
C ASN A 167 -0.40 -2.55 -11.42
N ARG A 168 -1.68 -2.37 -11.79
CA ARG A 168 -2.76 -2.05 -10.85
C ARG A 168 -2.90 -3.15 -9.81
N PHE A 169 -2.96 -4.42 -10.24
CA PHE A 169 -3.12 -5.55 -9.34
C PHE A 169 -1.97 -5.63 -8.32
N PHE A 170 -0.71 -5.52 -8.78
CA PHE A 170 0.46 -5.47 -7.88
C PHE A 170 0.35 -4.33 -6.87
N THR A 171 0.03 -3.13 -7.34
CA THR A 171 -0.11 -1.93 -6.49
C THR A 171 -1.16 -2.15 -5.41
N ILE A 172 -2.32 -2.71 -5.75
CA ILE A 172 -3.42 -2.97 -4.82
C ILE A 172 -2.98 -3.97 -3.75
N ILE A 173 -2.51 -5.16 -4.16
CA ILE A 173 -2.24 -6.25 -3.21
C ILE A 173 -1.06 -5.93 -2.29
N VAL A 174 -0.03 -5.24 -2.79
CA VAL A 174 1.13 -4.85 -1.98
C VAL A 174 0.74 -3.75 -0.99
N SER A 175 0.14 -2.65 -1.45
CA SER A 175 -0.20 -1.53 -0.57
C SER A 175 -1.26 -1.88 0.48
N THR A 176 -2.18 -2.80 0.15
CA THR A 176 -3.19 -3.30 1.10
C THR A 176 -2.55 -4.19 2.16
N SER A 177 -1.61 -5.06 1.75
CA SER A 177 -0.91 -5.98 2.65
C SER A 177 0.07 -5.28 3.59
N MET A 178 0.81 -4.28 3.09
CA MET A 178 1.67 -3.43 3.95
C MET A 178 0.85 -2.76 5.05
N HIS A 179 -0.29 -2.17 4.70
CA HIS A 179 -1.14 -1.50 5.68
C HIS A 179 -1.72 -2.49 6.70
N LEU A 180 -2.05 -3.72 6.28
CA LEU A 180 -2.47 -4.77 7.21
C LEU A 180 -1.35 -5.18 8.17
N ILE A 181 -0.12 -5.39 7.70
CA ILE A 181 1.03 -5.72 8.55
C ILE A 181 1.24 -4.63 9.60
N TRP A 182 1.20 -3.37 9.19
CA TRP A 182 1.28 -2.23 10.10
C TRP A 182 0.17 -2.26 11.18
N ASN A 183 -1.07 -2.56 10.77
CA ASN A 183 -2.20 -2.63 11.70
C ASN A 183 -2.07 -3.81 12.67
N LEU A 184 -1.62 -4.98 12.20
CA LEU A 184 -1.35 -6.14 13.06
C LEU A 184 -0.28 -5.81 14.11
N ARG A 185 0.82 -5.15 13.70
CA ARG A 185 1.85 -4.67 14.63
C ARG A 185 1.26 -3.69 15.65
N ASN A 186 0.47 -2.70 15.22
CA ASN A 186 -0.09 -1.71 16.14
C ASN A 186 -1.07 -2.33 17.13
N THR A 187 -1.93 -3.25 16.70
CA THR A 187 -2.80 -3.97 17.64
C THR A 187 -1.97 -4.71 18.67
N ARG A 188 -0.94 -5.45 18.22
CA ARG A 188 -0.05 -6.21 19.11
C ARG A 188 0.67 -5.32 20.14
N VAL A 189 1.22 -4.19 19.68
CA VAL A 189 2.08 -3.34 20.51
C VAL A 189 1.28 -2.37 21.40
N LEU A 190 0.15 -1.85 20.91
CA LEU A 190 -0.56 -0.74 21.56
C LEU A 190 -1.92 -1.12 22.18
N GLN A 191 -2.50 -2.26 21.83
CA GLN A 191 -3.88 -2.60 22.22
C GLN A 191 -3.95 -3.92 22.98
N ALA A 192 -3.40 -4.99 22.40
CA ALA A 192 -3.51 -6.34 22.92
C ALA A 192 -2.18 -7.08 22.69
N PRO A 193 -1.42 -7.42 23.74
CA PRO A 193 -0.12 -8.09 23.58
C PRO A 193 -0.24 -9.51 23.03
N THR A 194 -1.44 -10.10 23.07
CA THR A 194 -1.72 -11.41 22.48
C THR A 194 -1.70 -11.34 20.94
N PRO A 195 -0.81 -12.08 20.27
CA PRO A 195 -0.76 -12.08 18.81
C PRO A 195 -2.04 -12.65 18.20
N ALA A 196 -2.48 -12.06 17.09
CA ALA A 196 -3.59 -12.60 16.31
C ALA A 196 -3.28 -14.03 15.84
N SER A 197 -4.27 -14.91 15.89
CA SER A 197 -4.10 -16.28 15.41
C SER A 197 -3.88 -16.32 13.90
N SER A 198 -3.28 -17.40 13.40
CA SER A 198 -3.10 -17.60 11.95
C SER A 198 -4.43 -17.54 11.17
N ILE A 199 -5.51 -18.08 11.74
CA ILE A 199 -6.86 -18.00 11.15
C ILE A 199 -7.34 -16.55 11.09
N GLU A 200 -7.14 -15.79 12.16
CA GLU A 200 -7.54 -14.39 12.23
C GLU A 200 -6.76 -13.52 11.23
N ILE A 201 -5.44 -13.69 11.15
CA ILE A 201 -4.58 -12.99 10.18
C ILE A 201 -5.07 -13.26 8.75
N HIS A 202 -5.33 -14.53 8.43
CA HIS A 202 -5.88 -14.93 7.14
C HIS A 202 -7.22 -14.26 6.85
N ASN A 203 -8.17 -14.32 7.78
CA ASN A 203 -9.52 -13.75 7.61
C ASN A 203 -9.46 -12.22 7.47
N ARG A 204 -8.59 -11.54 8.23
CA ARG A 204 -8.34 -10.09 8.10
C ARG A 204 -7.77 -9.77 6.71
N TRP A 205 -6.81 -10.56 6.21
CA TRP A 205 -6.25 -10.36 4.87
C TRP A 205 -7.29 -10.55 3.76
N VAL A 206 -8.11 -11.61 3.85
CA VAL A 206 -9.24 -11.86 2.93
C VAL A 206 -10.21 -10.69 2.91
N SER A 207 -10.61 -10.23 4.09
CA SER A 207 -11.53 -9.11 4.25
C SER A 207 -10.99 -7.82 3.59
N GLN A 208 -9.69 -7.55 3.75
CA GLN A 208 -9.03 -6.38 3.14
C GLN A 208 -8.99 -6.49 1.61
N MET A 209 -8.69 -7.67 1.06
CA MET A 209 -8.67 -7.86 -0.40
C MET A 209 -10.07 -7.81 -1.02
N ASN A 210 -11.09 -8.39 -0.37
CA ASN A 210 -12.48 -8.26 -0.79
C ASN A 210 -12.95 -6.80 -0.72
N SER A 211 -12.56 -6.06 0.32
CA SER A 211 -12.83 -4.62 0.42
C SER A 211 -12.19 -3.83 -0.73
N ALA A 212 -10.97 -4.18 -1.13
CA ALA A 212 -10.32 -3.57 -2.28
C ALA A 212 -11.05 -3.86 -3.61
N LEU A 213 -11.48 -5.12 -3.82
CA LEU A 213 -12.30 -5.52 -4.97
C LEU A 213 -13.63 -4.75 -5.03
N ARG A 214 -14.39 -4.71 -3.93
CA ARG A 214 -15.68 -4.02 -3.86
C ARG A 214 -15.56 -2.54 -4.14
N ARG A 215 -14.48 -1.91 -3.64
CA ARG A 215 -14.16 -0.52 -3.95
C ARG A 215 -13.91 -0.33 -5.45
N ASP A 216 -13.18 -1.23 -6.10
CA ASP A 216 -12.95 -1.18 -7.55
C ASP A 216 -14.26 -1.32 -8.34
N GLN A 217 -15.12 -2.28 -7.97
CA GLN A 217 -16.44 -2.46 -8.55
C GLN A 217 -17.29 -1.19 -8.40
N LEU A 218 -17.37 -0.62 -7.19
CA LEU A 218 -18.10 0.61 -6.91
C LEU A 218 -17.61 1.77 -7.79
N LEU A 219 -16.30 1.93 -7.92
CA LEU A 219 -15.68 2.99 -8.72
C LEU A 219 -15.94 2.85 -10.22
N THR A 220 -16.51 1.74 -10.71
CA THR A 220 -16.97 1.63 -12.11
C THR A 220 -18.30 2.32 -12.39
N ASN A 221 -19.03 2.77 -11.36
CA ASN A 221 -20.34 3.38 -11.51
C ASN A 221 -20.24 4.75 -12.20
N ARG A 222 -20.54 4.78 -13.51
CA ARG A 222 -20.53 5.99 -14.34
C ARG A 222 -21.58 7.02 -13.94
N THR A 223 -22.73 6.59 -13.45
CA THR A 223 -23.78 7.51 -12.99
C THR A 223 -23.31 8.31 -11.78
N LYS A 224 -22.58 7.66 -10.86
CA LYS A 224 -22.08 8.31 -9.63
C LYS A 224 -20.78 9.10 -9.84
N PHE A 225 -19.86 8.59 -10.66
CA PHE A 225 -18.50 9.13 -10.77
C PHE A 225 -18.18 9.78 -12.13
N GLY A 226 -19.11 9.73 -13.10
CA GLY A 226 -18.97 10.37 -14.41
C GLY A 226 -17.63 10.04 -15.10
N PRO A 227 -16.86 11.06 -15.52
CA PRO A 227 -15.57 10.85 -16.20
C PRO A 227 -14.48 10.28 -15.28
N LEU A 228 -14.64 10.35 -13.95
CA LEU A 228 -13.70 9.80 -12.97
C LEU A 228 -13.94 8.30 -12.71
N ALA A 229 -15.03 7.72 -13.24
CA ALA A 229 -15.32 6.31 -13.09
C ALA A 229 -14.24 5.42 -13.72
N LEU A 230 -13.89 4.33 -13.03
CA LEU A 230 -13.02 3.31 -13.58
C LEU A 230 -13.68 2.61 -14.76
N LYS A 231 -12.88 2.32 -15.78
CA LYS A 231 -13.33 1.50 -16.92
C LYS A 231 -13.59 0.08 -16.42
N LYS A 232 -14.82 -0.42 -16.59
CA LYS A 232 -15.20 -1.80 -16.24
C LYS A 232 -14.19 -2.84 -16.74
N GLN A 233 -13.82 -2.77 -18.02
CA GLN A 233 -12.83 -3.68 -18.62
C GLN A 233 -11.47 -3.67 -17.90
N LEU A 234 -11.05 -2.53 -17.34
CA LEU A 234 -9.81 -2.47 -16.56
C LEU A 234 -9.97 -3.23 -15.25
N VAL A 235 -11.09 -3.06 -14.55
CA VAL A 235 -11.39 -3.77 -13.29
C VAL A 235 -11.51 -5.27 -13.55
N LEU A 236 -12.28 -5.68 -14.56
CA LEU A 236 -12.37 -7.07 -15.01
C LEU A 236 -10.96 -7.64 -15.24
N LYS A 237 -10.16 -7.02 -16.11
CA LYS A 237 -8.77 -7.45 -16.36
C LYS A 237 -7.88 -7.43 -15.10
N THR A 238 -8.15 -6.59 -14.11
CA THR A 238 -7.36 -6.50 -12.87
C THR A 238 -7.63 -7.66 -11.92
N TRP A 239 -8.83 -8.24 -11.94
CA TRP A 239 -9.25 -9.26 -10.97
C TRP A 239 -9.65 -10.60 -11.62
N SER A 240 -9.79 -10.68 -12.95
CA SER A 240 -10.07 -11.94 -13.66
C SER A 240 -9.02 -13.00 -13.35
N GLY A 241 -9.45 -14.20 -12.99
CA GLY A 241 -8.58 -15.29 -12.54
C GLY A 241 -8.27 -15.27 -11.04
N THR A 242 -8.83 -14.32 -10.27
CA THR A 242 -8.71 -14.29 -8.79
C THR A 242 -10.02 -14.45 -8.04
N LEU A 243 -11.16 -14.65 -8.69
CA LEU A 243 -12.50 -14.80 -8.06
C LEU A 243 -12.99 -16.24 -8.02
N LEU A 244 -13.61 -16.67 -6.91
CA LEU A 244 -14.19 -18.01 -6.74
C LEU A 244 -15.09 -18.36 -7.91
N ASP A 245 -15.11 -19.64 -8.25
CA ASP A 245 -15.90 -20.19 -9.35
C ASP A 245 -15.60 -19.49 -10.68
N LYS A 246 -14.32 -19.18 -10.93
CA LYS A 246 -13.82 -18.49 -12.13
C LYS A 246 -14.37 -19.05 -13.45
N ASP A 247 -14.64 -20.35 -13.50
CA ASP A 247 -15.11 -21.08 -14.68
C ASP A 247 -16.63 -20.94 -14.88
N SER A 248 -17.35 -20.49 -13.86
CA SER A 248 -18.80 -20.25 -13.83
C SER A 248 -19.18 -18.76 -13.78
N LEU A 249 -18.19 -17.86 -13.73
CA LEU A 249 -18.45 -16.41 -13.70
C LEU A 249 -18.80 -15.89 -15.10
N PRO A 250 -19.79 -14.98 -15.22
CA PRO A 250 -20.04 -14.29 -16.47
C PRO A 250 -18.85 -13.39 -16.85
N ASP A 251 -18.69 -13.13 -18.15
CA ASP A 251 -17.63 -12.24 -18.66
C ASP A 251 -17.66 -10.85 -18.00
N ASP A 252 -18.84 -10.29 -17.72
CA ASP A 252 -19.03 -9.08 -16.89
C ASP A 252 -19.58 -9.44 -15.51
N TRP A 253 -18.69 -9.79 -14.59
CA TRP A 253 -19.02 -10.05 -13.18
C TRP A 253 -18.99 -8.78 -12.30
N ILE A 254 -18.90 -7.56 -12.86
CA ILE A 254 -18.72 -6.32 -12.07
C ILE A 254 -19.80 -6.12 -10.98
N LYS A 255 -21.02 -6.59 -11.21
CA LYS A 255 -22.13 -6.49 -10.25
C LYS A 255 -22.27 -7.70 -9.32
N SER A 256 -21.46 -8.75 -9.51
CA SER A 256 -21.52 -9.95 -8.70
C SER A 256 -20.84 -9.73 -7.34
N GLU A 257 -21.40 -10.30 -6.28
CA GLU A 257 -20.84 -10.27 -4.92
C GLU A 257 -19.63 -11.20 -4.72
N GLY A 258 -18.90 -11.50 -5.80
CA GLY A 258 -17.86 -12.53 -5.82
C GLY A 258 -16.82 -12.38 -4.71
N VAL A 259 -16.51 -13.49 -4.05
CA VAL A 259 -15.44 -13.64 -3.07
C VAL A 259 -14.21 -14.23 -3.77
N LEU A 260 -13.00 -13.84 -3.39
CA LEU A 260 -11.73 -14.23 -4.06
C LEU A 260 -11.43 -15.76 -4.01
N VAL A 261 -10.90 -16.36 -5.11
CA VAL A 261 -10.59 -17.82 -5.24
C VAL A 261 -9.72 -18.30 -4.10
N GLY A 262 -10.02 -19.48 -3.56
CA GLY A 262 -9.07 -20.30 -2.81
C GLY A 262 -8.71 -19.77 -1.43
N ILE A 263 -9.34 -18.68 -1.00
CA ILE A 263 -9.07 -18.01 0.26
C ILE A 263 -10.43 -17.68 0.91
N ARG A 264 -11.19 -18.73 1.24
CA ARG A 264 -12.42 -18.59 2.03
C ARG A 264 -12.04 -18.23 3.46
N PRO A 265 -12.86 -17.45 4.19
CA PRO A 265 -12.67 -17.29 5.62
C PRO A 265 -12.60 -18.68 6.28
N ASN A 266 -11.51 -18.96 7.00
CA ASN A 266 -11.38 -20.20 7.73
C ASN A 266 -12.33 -20.12 8.93
N THR A 267 -13.40 -20.91 8.90
CA THR A 267 -14.25 -21.19 10.05
C THR A 267 -13.65 -22.36 10.81
N ARG A 268 -13.56 -22.27 12.14
CA ARG A 268 -13.24 -23.46 12.97
C ARG A 268 -14.30 -24.51 12.66
N ARG A 269 -13.91 -25.67 12.10
CA ARG A 269 -14.74 -26.88 12.20
C ARG A 269 -14.71 -27.26 13.68
N ASN A 270 -15.73 -26.84 14.43
CA ASN A 270 -16.06 -27.54 15.67
C ASN A 270 -16.50 -28.93 15.21
N GLY A 271 -15.63 -29.92 15.40
CA GLY A 271 -16.04 -31.31 15.32
C GLY A 271 -17.10 -31.55 16.39
N VAL A 272 -18.27 -31.97 15.96
CA VAL A 272 -19.22 -32.69 16.78
C VAL A 272 -19.57 -33.91 15.96
N GLY A 273 -19.33 -35.10 16.53
CA GLY A 273 -19.90 -36.34 16.03
C GLY A 273 -21.42 -36.33 16.14
#